data_AF-A0A1Q4HGC9-F1
#
_entry.id   AF-A0A1Q4HGC9-F1
#
_cell.length_a   1.000
_cell.length_b   1.000
_cell.length_c   1.000
_cell.angle_alpha   90.00
_cell.angle_beta   90.00
_cell.angle_gamma   90.00
#
_symmetry.space_group_name_H-M   'P 1'
#
loop_
_entity.id
_entity.type
_entity.pdbx_description
1 polymer ?
#
loop_
_entity_poly.entity_id
_entity_poly.type
_entity_poly.pdbx_seq_one_letter_code
_entity_poly.pdbx_strand_id
1 'polypeptide(L)'
;MSPVVSESVELASRVVTALRVLREAGEVPLRCNKGPIRTAIAAAVRALTEDNLGAKVRPWHLSALRRRAAELGPVTGAVAVHLDEAVLVAELLPNRDRILLCGDEDHWRLVRFLDPAEATDEVRLVPETTREITLDGFSPDAVLAALGITLPDDVELDIESADLGRGETRTVLRYLFTDAGRSVLAEEITDGATPTWSRLRGVLIDGGRGALVTANRDGARLIMG
;
A
#
# COMPACT_ATOMS: atom_id res chain seq x y z
N MET A 1 -25.72 18.32 -5.64
CA MET A 1 -25.05 17.22 -6.38
C MET A 1 -23.85 17.81 -7.08
N SER A 2 -22.65 17.65 -6.51
CA SER A 2 -21.42 18.03 -7.20
C SER A 2 -21.20 17.07 -8.38
N PRO A 3 -20.80 17.55 -9.56
CA PRO A 3 -20.48 16.67 -10.67
C PRO A 3 -19.27 15.82 -10.27
N VAL A 4 -19.42 14.50 -10.34
CA VAL A 4 -18.29 13.58 -10.32
C VAL A 4 -17.50 13.87 -11.59
N VAL A 5 -16.44 14.69 -11.48
CA VAL A 5 -15.48 14.88 -12.56
C VAL A 5 -14.85 13.51 -12.77
N SER A 6 -15.27 12.82 -13.83
CA SER A 6 -14.64 11.58 -14.24
C SER A 6 -13.21 11.92 -14.63
N GLU A 7 -12.24 11.65 -13.75
CA GLU A 7 -10.83 11.85 -14.01
C GLU A 7 -10.48 11.15 -15.33
N SER A 8 -10.06 11.93 -16.34
CA SER A 8 -9.73 11.35 -17.63
C SER A 8 -8.39 10.63 -17.51
N VAL A 9 -8.39 9.33 -17.85
CA VAL A 9 -7.15 8.55 -17.93
C VAL A 9 -6.88 8.16 -19.37
N GLU A 10 -5.75 8.64 -19.88
CA GLU A 10 -5.27 8.37 -21.23
C GLU A 10 -4.07 7.43 -21.22
N LEU A 11 -3.81 6.78 -22.35
CA LEU A 11 -2.63 5.94 -22.54
C LEU A 11 -1.78 6.57 -23.64
N ALA A 12 -0.53 6.92 -23.33
CA ALA A 12 0.39 7.39 -24.34
C ALA A 12 0.63 6.33 -25.43
N SER A 13 0.96 6.76 -26.65
CA SER A 13 1.25 5.87 -27.78
C SER A 13 2.31 4.82 -27.44
N ARG A 14 3.37 5.23 -26.73
CA ARG A 14 4.42 4.34 -26.22
C ARG A 14 3.90 3.23 -25.30
N VAL A 15 2.93 3.53 -24.43
CA VAL A 15 2.30 2.52 -23.57
C VAL A 15 1.47 1.54 -24.40
N VAL A 16 0.74 2.03 -25.40
CA VAL A 16 -0.02 1.17 -26.32
C VAL A 16 0.92 0.25 -27.11
N THR A 17 2.09 0.75 -27.53
CA THR A 17 3.13 -0.07 -28.16
C THR A 17 3.70 -1.11 -27.19
N ALA A 18 4.04 -0.71 -25.95
CA ALA A 18 4.57 -1.61 -24.93
C ALA A 18 3.58 -2.75 -24.62
N LEU A 19 2.30 -2.43 -24.50
CA LEU A 19 1.22 -3.40 -24.34
C LEU A 19 1.15 -4.42 -25.48
N ARG A 20 1.40 -3.98 -26.71
CA ARG A 20 1.44 -4.89 -27.86
C ARG A 20 2.65 -5.82 -27.76
N VAL A 21 3.84 -5.28 -27.44
CA VAL A 21 5.07 -6.07 -27.29
C VAL A 21 4.94 -7.11 -26.18
N LEU A 22 4.37 -6.75 -25.03
CA LEU A 22 4.12 -7.71 -23.95
C LEU A 22 3.23 -8.86 -24.39
N ARG A 23 2.15 -8.57 -25.15
CA ARG A 23 1.24 -9.60 -25.67
C ARG A 23 1.88 -10.51 -26.71
N GLU A 24 2.80 -9.96 -27.51
CA GLU A 24 3.57 -10.73 -28.47
C GLU A 24 4.58 -11.68 -27.77
N ALA A 25 5.01 -11.33 -26.55
CA ALA A 25 5.98 -12.10 -25.79
C ALA A 25 5.40 -13.31 -25.02
N GLY A 26 4.08 -13.42 -24.86
CA GLY A 26 3.44 -14.58 -24.23
C GLY A 26 2.28 -14.25 -23.30
N GLU A 27 2.17 -15.03 -22.21
CA GLU A 27 1.14 -14.81 -21.19
C GLU A 27 1.39 -13.49 -20.46
N VAL A 28 0.43 -12.57 -20.58
CA VAL A 28 0.48 -11.24 -19.99
C VAL A 28 -0.45 -11.20 -18.78
N PRO A 29 0.03 -10.75 -17.60
CA PRO A 29 -0.81 -10.59 -16.42
C PRO A 29 -2.03 -9.70 -16.67
N LEU A 30 -3.15 -9.97 -15.99
CA LEU A 30 -4.41 -9.24 -16.25
C LEU A 30 -4.28 -7.74 -15.98
N ARG A 31 -3.42 -7.36 -15.02
CA ARG A 31 -3.07 -5.96 -14.71
C ARG A 31 -2.57 -5.18 -15.93
N CYS A 32 -1.94 -5.84 -16.88
CA CYS A 32 -1.41 -5.23 -18.10
C CYS A 32 -2.48 -5.09 -19.20
N ASN A 33 -3.77 -5.16 -18.87
CA ASN A 33 -4.82 -4.77 -19.80
C ASN A 33 -5.14 -3.28 -19.71
N LYS A 34 -5.57 -2.67 -20.82
CA LYS A 34 -5.90 -1.23 -20.90
C LYS A 34 -6.92 -0.80 -19.84
N GLY A 35 -7.93 -1.63 -19.58
CA GLY A 35 -8.96 -1.36 -18.56
C GLY A 35 -8.37 -1.30 -17.15
N PRO A 36 -7.75 -2.39 -16.66
CA PRO A 36 -7.05 -2.41 -15.37
C PRO A 36 -6.05 -1.28 -15.16
N ILE A 37 -5.24 -0.92 -16.17
CA ILE A 37 -4.31 0.23 -16.10
C ILE A 37 -5.08 1.52 -15.81
N ARG A 38 -6.13 1.80 -16.60
CA ARG A 38 -6.94 3.02 -16.41
C ARG A 38 -7.61 3.05 -15.04
N THR A 39 -8.17 1.94 -14.61
CA THR A 39 -8.82 1.80 -13.30
C THR A 39 -7.82 2.03 -12.17
N ALA A 40 -6.63 1.46 -12.26
CA ALA A 40 -5.59 1.62 -11.25
C ALA A 40 -5.11 3.07 -11.12
N ILE A 41 -4.84 3.73 -12.25
CA ILE A 41 -4.43 5.14 -12.25
C ILE A 41 -5.54 6.02 -11.66
N ALA A 42 -6.80 5.85 -12.08
CA ALA A 42 -7.92 6.60 -11.52
C ALA A 42 -8.10 6.32 -10.02
N ALA A 43 -7.91 5.08 -9.57
CA ALA A 43 -7.97 4.75 -8.15
C ALA A 43 -6.85 5.40 -7.34
N ALA A 44 -5.64 5.49 -7.91
CA ALA A 44 -4.49 6.16 -7.31
C ALA A 44 -4.71 7.68 -7.22
N VAL A 45 -5.20 8.31 -8.30
CA VAL A 45 -5.51 9.75 -8.31
C VAL A 45 -6.56 10.08 -7.25
N ARG A 46 -7.70 9.38 -7.24
CA ARG A 46 -8.70 9.54 -6.17
C ARG A 46 -8.12 9.35 -4.77
N ALA A 47 -7.26 8.34 -4.57
CA ALA A 47 -6.66 8.11 -3.26
C ALA A 47 -5.77 9.27 -2.81
N LEU A 48 -5.02 9.88 -3.74
CA LEU A 48 -4.18 11.05 -3.49
C LEU A 48 -5.00 12.31 -3.20
N THR A 49 -6.16 12.49 -3.84
CA THR A 49 -7.00 13.68 -3.66
C THR A 49 -7.96 13.60 -2.47
N GLU A 50 -8.40 12.40 -2.09
CA GLU A 50 -9.37 12.17 -1.00
C GLU A 50 -8.72 11.79 0.35
N ASP A 51 -7.38 11.86 0.49
CA ASP A 51 -6.60 11.37 1.65
C ASP A 51 -6.96 9.93 2.10
N ASN A 52 -7.31 9.09 1.13
CA ASN A 52 -7.72 7.70 1.35
C ASN A 52 -6.63 6.70 0.96
N LEU A 53 -5.36 7.07 1.20
CA LEU A 53 -4.20 6.24 0.85
C LEU A 53 -4.02 5.05 1.79
N GLY A 54 -4.44 5.16 3.06
CA GLY A 54 -4.02 4.25 4.14
C GLY A 54 -4.23 2.77 3.87
N ALA A 55 -5.36 2.39 3.27
CA ALA A 55 -5.66 0.98 2.95
C ALA A 55 -5.16 0.52 1.57
N LYS A 56 -4.66 1.43 0.74
CA LYS A 56 -4.35 1.19 -0.68
C LYS A 56 -2.86 1.09 -0.98
N VAL A 57 -2.00 1.47 -0.03
CA VAL A 57 -0.54 1.49 -0.19
C VAL A 57 0.14 0.75 0.96
N ARG A 58 1.42 0.37 0.80
CA ARG A 58 2.16 -0.22 1.93
C ARG A 58 2.41 0.83 3.01
N PRO A 59 2.46 0.44 4.29
CA PRO A 59 2.67 1.37 5.38
C PRO A 59 3.94 2.23 5.25
N TRP A 60 5.05 1.67 4.76
CA TRP A 60 6.32 2.39 4.58
C TRP A 60 6.29 3.42 3.44
N HIS A 61 5.35 3.32 2.51
CA HIS A 61 5.14 4.33 1.46
C HIS A 61 4.20 5.46 1.88
N LEU A 62 3.35 5.22 2.88
CA LEU A 62 2.20 6.07 3.18
C LEU A 62 2.59 7.50 3.57
N SER A 63 3.59 7.68 4.43
CA SER A 63 3.96 9.00 4.94
C SER A 63 4.55 9.90 3.84
N ALA A 64 5.41 9.34 2.99
CA ALA A 64 6.02 10.04 1.86
C ALA A 64 4.95 10.41 0.82
N LEU A 65 4.05 9.47 0.49
CA LEU A 65 2.94 9.71 -0.42
C LEU A 65 2.01 10.80 0.10
N ARG A 66 1.61 10.77 1.38
CA ARG A 66 0.75 11.79 1.98
C ARG A 66 1.39 13.18 1.96
N ARG A 67 2.67 13.26 2.32
CA ARG A 67 3.41 14.53 2.31
C ARG A 67 3.41 15.14 0.91
N ARG A 68 3.73 14.33 -0.11
CA ARG A 68 3.77 14.80 -1.48
C ARG A 68 2.37 15.08 -2.03
N ALA A 69 1.36 14.30 -1.64
CA ALA A 69 -0.03 14.52 -1.99
C ALA A 69 -0.57 15.85 -1.46
N ALA A 70 -0.17 16.25 -0.25
CA ALA A 70 -0.57 17.53 0.35
C ALA A 70 -0.02 18.76 -0.42
N GLU A 71 1.06 18.57 -1.20
CA GLU A 71 1.64 19.60 -2.06
C GLU A 71 1.03 19.58 -3.48
N LEU A 72 0.16 18.61 -3.80
CA LEU A 72 -0.46 18.54 -5.11
C LEU A 72 -1.48 19.67 -5.28
N GLY A 73 -1.37 20.35 -6.42
CA GLY A 73 -2.47 21.16 -6.95
C GLY A 73 -3.65 20.30 -7.41
N PRO A 74 -4.72 20.93 -7.95
CA PRO A 74 -5.88 20.20 -8.46
C PRO A 74 -5.47 19.24 -9.58
N VAL A 75 -5.90 17.98 -9.47
CA VAL A 75 -5.66 16.96 -10.50
C VAL A 75 -6.92 16.80 -11.34
N THR A 76 -6.79 16.96 -12.66
CA THR A 76 -7.93 16.89 -13.61
C THR A 76 -7.94 15.61 -14.44
N GLY A 77 -6.81 14.90 -14.48
CA GLY A 77 -6.65 13.66 -15.22
C GLY A 77 -5.23 13.13 -15.09
N ALA A 78 -4.96 12.05 -15.81
CA ALA A 78 -3.65 11.44 -15.84
C ALA A 78 -3.37 10.74 -17.19
N VAL A 79 -2.11 10.64 -17.55
CA VAL A 79 -1.66 9.95 -18.76
C VAL A 79 -0.69 8.84 -18.36
N ALA A 80 -1.00 7.59 -18.70
CA ALA A 80 -0.04 6.50 -18.58
C ALA A 80 1.12 6.76 -19.56
N VAL A 81 2.32 6.92 -19.03
CA VAL A 81 3.50 7.32 -19.80
C VAL A 81 4.53 6.21 -19.95
N HIS A 82 4.54 5.21 -19.07
CA HIS A 82 5.42 4.06 -19.19
C HIS A 82 4.77 2.83 -18.58
N LEU A 83 5.07 1.68 -19.16
CA LEU A 83 4.60 0.39 -18.73
C LEU A 83 5.64 -0.67 -19.08
N ASP A 84 6.01 -1.46 -18.09
CA ASP A 84 6.53 -2.81 -18.25
C ASP A 84 5.70 -3.80 -17.42
N GLU A 85 6.20 -5.02 -17.20
CA GLU A 85 5.50 -6.03 -16.44
C GLU A 85 5.31 -5.65 -14.95
N ALA A 86 6.29 -5.01 -14.31
CA ALA A 86 6.32 -4.73 -12.88
C ALA A 86 6.09 -3.24 -12.54
N VAL A 87 6.22 -2.35 -13.52
CA VAL A 87 6.24 -0.90 -13.36
C VAL A 87 5.22 -0.24 -14.28
N LEU A 88 4.39 0.62 -13.70
CA LEU A 88 3.49 1.52 -14.40
C LEU A 88 3.74 2.94 -13.92
N VAL A 89 3.98 3.86 -14.85
CA VAL A 89 4.14 5.28 -14.52
C VAL A 89 3.03 6.08 -15.17
N ALA A 90 2.40 6.95 -14.39
CA ALA A 90 1.41 7.91 -14.85
C ALA A 90 1.85 9.34 -14.54
N GLU A 91 1.61 10.24 -15.48
CA GLU A 91 1.79 11.68 -15.34
C GLU A 91 0.46 12.33 -14.99
N LEU A 92 0.42 13.09 -13.91
CA LEU A 92 -0.76 13.78 -13.40
C LEU A 92 -0.95 15.12 -14.12
N LEU A 93 -2.18 15.45 -14.49
CA LEU A 93 -2.51 16.73 -15.14
C LEU A 93 -3.11 17.72 -14.13
N PRO A 94 -2.81 19.03 -14.23
CA PRO A 94 -1.98 19.67 -15.26
C PRO A 94 -0.49 19.79 -14.88
N ASN A 95 -0.12 19.52 -13.63
CA ASN A 95 1.19 19.86 -13.08
C ASN A 95 2.32 18.90 -13.49
N ARG A 96 1.99 17.77 -14.10
CA ARG A 96 2.91 16.75 -14.61
C ARG A 96 3.76 16.06 -13.54
N ASP A 97 3.31 16.06 -12.28
CA ASP A 97 3.86 15.16 -11.27
C ASP A 97 3.71 13.71 -11.74
N ARG A 98 4.73 12.89 -11.51
CA ARG A 98 4.73 11.49 -11.96
C ARG A 98 4.53 10.57 -10.77
N ILE A 99 3.59 9.64 -10.89
CA ILE A 99 3.34 8.60 -9.90
C ILE A 99 3.79 7.24 -10.42
N LEU A 100 4.35 6.44 -9.52
CA LEU A 100 4.83 5.10 -9.78
C LEU A 100 3.91 4.08 -9.12
N LEU A 101 3.41 3.14 -9.93
CA LEU A 101 2.66 1.99 -9.50
C LEU A 101 3.51 0.72 -9.73
N CYS A 102 3.49 -0.17 -8.75
CA CYS A 102 4.11 -1.49 -8.78
C CYS A 102 3.07 -2.56 -9.08
N GLY A 103 3.42 -3.51 -9.93
CA GLY A 103 2.61 -4.70 -10.20
C GLY A 103 2.65 -5.66 -9.01
N ASP A 104 1.48 -6.10 -8.56
CA ASP A 104 1.31 -7.10 -7.50
C ASP A 104 0.22 -8.08 -7.94
N GLU A 105 0.63 -9.28 -8.35
CA GLU A 105 -0.24 -10.26 -9.02
C GLU A 105 -1.07 -9.60 -10.13
N ASP A 106 -2.40 -9.62 -10.09
CA ASP A 106 -3.25 -9.00 -11.10
C ASP A 106 -3.65 -7.54 -10.81
N HIS A 107 -2.88 -6.86 -9.94
CA HIS A 107 -3.16 -5.50 -9.51
C HIS A 107 -1.97 -4.56 -9.67
N TRP A 108 -2.27 -3.26 -9.61
CA TRP A 108 -1.30 -2.19 -9.55
C TRP A 108 -1.47 -1.45 -8.22
N ARG A 109 -0.39 -1.27 -7.49
CA ARG A 109 -0.36 -0.53 -6.22
C ARG A 109 0.48 0.73 -6.36
N LEU A 110 -0.04 1.86 -5.91
CA LEU A 110 0.72 3.11 -5.80
C LEU A 110 1.86 2.97 -4.78
N VAL A 111 3.07 3.34 -5.17
CA VAL A 111 4.29 3.19 -4.36
C VAL A 111 4.88 4.55 -3.99
N ARG A 112 5.11 5.43 -4.96
CA ARG A 112 5.75 6.72 -4.71
C ARG A 112 5.52 7.70 -5.86
N PHE A 113 5.94 8.94 -5.64
CA PHE A 113 6.20 9.88 -6.73
C PHE A 113 7.59 9.63 -7.32
N LEU A 114 7.76 9.91 -8.61
CA LEU A 114 9.08 9.98 -9.23
C LEU A 114 9.65 11.38 -9.09
N ASP A 115 10.95 11.47 -8.81
CA ASP A 115 11.63 12.75 -8.83
C ASP A 115 11.69 13.30 -10.26
N PRO A 116 11.66 14.64 -10.48
CA PRO A 116 11.73 15.22 -11.82
C PRO A 116 12.97 14.79 -12.62
N ALA A 117 14.08 14.51 -11.93
CA ALA A 117 15.33 14.07 -12.54
C ALA A 117 15.34 12.57 -12.92
N GLU A 118 14.42 11.77 -12.38
CA GLU A 118 14.40 10.32 -12.62
C GLU A 118 13.86 10.02 -14.04
N ALA A 119 14.63 9.28 -14.83
CA ALA A 119 14.24 8.85 -16.16
C ALA A 119 13.20 7.71 -16.06
N THR A 120 12.05 7.89 -16.73
CA THR A 120 10.90 6.99 -16.58
C THR A 120 11.19 5.54 -16.97
N ASP A 121 12.05 5.33 -17.97
CA ASP A 121 12.48 4.02 -18.50
C ASP A 121 13.61 3.36 -17.68
N GLU A 122 14.25 4.12 -16.80
CA GLU A 122 15.32 3.63 -15.92
C GLU A 122 14.81 3.33 -14.50
N VAL A 123 13.52 3.59 -14.21
CA VAL A 123 12.92 3.30 -12.91
C VAL A 123 13.09 1.81 -12.60
N ARG A 124 13.60 1.51 -11.41
CA ARG A 124 13.69 0.16 -10.86
C ARG A 124 13.03 0.14 -9.49
N LEU A 125 12.30 -0.93 -9.22
CA LEU A 125 11.70 -1.19 -7.91
C LEU A 125 12.53 -2.25 -7.19
N VAL A 126 12.70 -2.06 -5.88
CA VAL A 126 13.16 -3.15 -5.02
C VAL A 126 12.01 -4.16 -4.94
N PRO A 127 12.23 -5.43 -5.29
CA PRO A 127 11.18 -6.43 -5.21
C PRO A 127 10.71 -6.61 -3.77
N GLU A 128 9.39 -6.69 -3.57
CA GLU A 128 8.83 -7.12 -2.30
C GLU A 128 8.96 -8.65 -2.19
N THR A 129 9.30 -9.13 -1.00
CA THR A 129 9.30 -10.57 -0.70
C THR A 129 8.18 -10.89 0.28
N THR A 130 7.35 -11.87 -0.07
CA THR A 130 6.29 -12.40 0.81
C THR A 130 6.65 -13.80 1.24
N ARG A 131 6.58 -14.07 2.55
CA ARG A 131 6.74 -15.42 3.11
C ARG A 131 5.66 -15.74 4.11
N GLU A 132 5.24 -17.00 4.14
CA GLU A 132 4.45 -17.52 5.24
C GLU A 132 5.34 -17.70 6.47
N ILE A 133 4.79 -17.38 7.64
CA ILE A 133 5.49 -17.50 8.92
C ILE A 133 4.59 -18.18 9.94
N THR A 134 5.19 -18.76 10.97
CA THR A 134 4.48 -19.24 12.15
C THR A 134 4.68 -18.23 13.27
N LEU A 135 3.59 -17.84 13.93
CA LEU A 135 3.65 -16.99 15.12
C LEU A 135 3.57 -17.87 16.36
N ASP A 136 4.37 -17.56 17.37
CA ASP A 136 4.32 -18.20 18.69
C ASP A 136 3.20 -17.57 19.52
N GLY A 137 1.96 -17.94 19.18
CA GLY A 137 0.76 -17.36 19.75
C GLY A 137 0.11 -16.28 18.89
N PHE A 138 -1.02 -15.78 19.37
CA PHE A 138 -1.82 -14.75 18.68
C PHE A 138 -1.92 -13.50 19.54
N SER A 139 -0.84 -12.71 19.59
CA SER A 139 -0.74 -11.49 20.40
C SER A 139 0.17 -10.45 19.72
N PRO A 140 0.14 -9.17 20.17
CA PRO A 140 1.10 -8.16 19.73
C PRO A 140 2.57 -8.57 19.98
N ASP A 141 2.87 -9.29 21.07
CA ASP A 141 4.23 -9.75 21.37
C ASP A 141 4.75 -10.77 20.34
N ALA A 142 3.89 -11.70 19.90
CA ALA A 142 4.23 -12.66 18.86
C ALA A 142 4.56 -11.97 17.53
N VAL A 143 3.90 -10.84 17.25
CA VAL A 143 4.19 -9.99 16.09
C VAL A 143 5.55 -9.30 16.23
N LEU A 144 5.86 -8.72 17.39
CA LEU A 144 7.16 -8.09 17.63
C LEU A 144 8.31 -9.10 17.48
N ALA A 145 8.14 -10.30 18.03
CA ALA A 145 9.10 -11.39 17.87
C ALA A 145 9.30 -11.78 16.40
N ALA A 146 8.22 -11.89 15.62
CA ALA A 146 8.29 -12.18 14.18
C ALA A 146 8.98 -11.07 13.37
N LEU A 147 8.90 -9.81 13.83
CA LEU A 147 9.62 -8.68 13.26
C LEU A 147 11.07 -8.57 13.76
N GLY A 148 11.48 -9.42 14.72
CA GLY A 148 12.80 -9.36 15.35
C GLY A 148 12.99 -8.11 16.22
N ILE A 149 11.90 -7.58 16.78
CA ILE A 149 11.90 -6.39 17.64
C ILE A 149 11.75 -6.81 19.10
N THR A 150 12.64 -6.30 19.95
CA THR A 150 12.51 -6.40 21.41
C THR A 150 11.70 -5.21 21.90
N LEU A 151 10.65 -5.46 22.66
CA LEU A 151 9.84 -4.41 23.28
C LEU A 151 10.69 -3.65 24.31
N PRO A 152 10.82 -2.32 24.21
CA PRO A 152 11.47 -1.52 25.24
C PRO A 152 10.67 -1.54 26.56
N ASP A 153 11.36 -1.50 27.69
CA ASP A 153 10.75 -1.59 29.03
C ASP A 153 9.80 -0.42 29.35
N ASP A 154 9.94 0.72 28.66
CA ASP A 154 9.15 1.93 28.84
C ASP A 154 7.92 2.01 27.91
N VAL A 155 7.70 1.02 27.05
CA VAL A 155 6.55 0.96 26.15
C VAL A 155 5.42 0.16 26.80
N GLU A 156 4.31 0.84 27.08
CA GLU A 156 3.11 0.22 27.63
C GLU A 156 2.16 -0.25 26.51
N LEU A 157 1.36 -1.29 26.82
CA LEU A 157 0.31 -1.77 25.93
C LEU A 157 -0.89 -0.82 25.97
N ASP A 158 -1.22 -0.23 24.82
CA ASP A 158 -2.43 0.54 24.63
C ASP A 158 -3.64 -0.38 24.38
N ILE A 159 -4.76 -0.08 25.03
CA ILE A 159 -5.99 -0.88 24.97
C ILE A 159 -7.16 0.05 24.61
N GLU A 160 -7.64 -0.06 23.39
CA GLU A 160 -8.83 0.65 22.91
C GLU A 160 -10.01 -0.32 22.84
N SER A 161 -11.16 0.08 23.36
CA SER A 161 -12.41 -0.70 23.26
C SER A 161 -13.55 0.18 22.77
N ALA A 162 -14.29 -0.29 21.77
CA ALA A 162 -15.42 0.40 21.18
C ALA A 162 -16.64 -0.51 21.07
N ASP A 163 -17.80 -0.03 21.52
CA ASP A 163 -19.09 -0.69 21.30
C ASP A 163 -19.49 -0.58 19.83
N LEU A 164 -19.73 -1.72 19.19
CA LEU A 164 -20.17 -1.82 17.79
C LEU A 164 -21.71 -1.82 17.67
N GLY A 165 -22.42 -1.82 18.81
CA GLY A 165 -23.85 -2.00 18.90
C GLY A 165 -24.24 -3.48 18.97
N ARG A 166 -25.50 -3.76 19.36
CA ARG A 166 -26.06 -5.13 19.47
C ARG A 166 -25.29 -6.08 20.40
N GLY A 167 -24.53 -5.54 21.36
CA GLY A 167 -23.73 -6.33 22.30
C GLY A 167 -22.38 -6.77 21.74
N GLU A 168 -21.96 -6.21 20.61
CA GLU A 168 -20.68 -6.48 19.98
C GLU A 168 -19.65 -5.44 20.42
N THR A 169 -18.40 -5.87 20.61
CA THR A 169 -17.31 -4.97 21.00
C THR A 169 -16.12 -5.21 20.08
N ARG A 170 -15.48 -4.10 19.69
CA ARG A 170 -14.16 -4.11 19.10
C ARG A 170 -13.14 -3.78 20.16
N THR A 171 -12.16 -4.66 20.32
CA THR A 171 -10.99 -4.43 21.17
C THR A 171 -9.74 -4.34 20.31
N VAL A 172 -8.88 -3.36 20.58
CA VAL A 172 -7.57 -3.22 19.95
C VAL A 172 -6.51 -3.19 21.05
N LEU A 173 -5.60 -4.15 21.00
CA LEU A 173 -4.39 -4.18 21.84
C LEU A 173 -3.22 -3.74 20.99
N ARG A 174 -2.45 -2.73 21.40
CA ARG A 174 -1.47 -2.08 20.54
C ARG A 174 -0.19 -1.70 21.26
N TYR A 175 0.94 -2.02 20.65
CA TYR A 175 2.22 -1.33 20.88
C TYR A 175 2.49 -0.38 19.72
N LEU A 176 2.82 0.88 20.04
CA LEU A 176 3.22 1.89 19.07
C LEU A 176 4.39 2.69 19.64
N PHE A 177 5.56 2.60 19.02
CA PHE A 177 6.77 3.27 19.50
C PHE A 177 7.76 3.55 18.37
N THR A 178 8.80 4.30 18.70
CA THR A 178 9.94 4.53 17.81
C THR A 178 11.18 3.86 18.42
N ASP A 179 11.90 3.09 17.62
CA ASP A 179 13.11 2.40 18.03
C ASP A 179 14.25 2.69 17.06
N ALA A 180 15.28 3.41 17.54
CA ALA A 180 16.42 3.86 16.74
C ALA A 180 16.04 4.59 15.43
N GLY A 181 14.95 5.37 15.46
CA GLY A 181 14.41 6.09 14.29
C GLY A 181 13.46 5.27 13.41
N ARG A 182 13.22 4.00 13.75
CA ARG A 182 12.25 3.13 13.09
C ARG A 182 10.90 3.24 13.78
N SER A 183 9.82 3.33 13.02
CA SER A 183 8.46 3.31 13.60
C SER A 183 7.97 1.86 13.69
N VAL A 184 7.51 1.46 14.87
CA VAL A 184 7.02 0.11 15.15
C VAL A 184 5.56 0.17 15.59
N LEU A 185 4.73 -0.68 14.98
CA LEU A 185 3.36 -0.94 15.37
C LEU A 185 3.18 -2.46 15.48
N ALA A 186 2.63 -2.94 16.59
CA ALA A 186 2.10 -4.29 16.70
C ALA A 186 0.71 -4.20 17.30
N GLU A 187 -0.30 -4.70 16.60
CA GLU A 187 -1.69 -4.63 17.05
C GLU A 187 -2.41 -5.96 16.87
N GLU A 188 -3.23 -6.28 17.87
CA GLU A 188 -4.28 -7.28 17.80
C GLU A 188 -5.63 -6.57 17.76
N ILE A 189 -6.46 -6.95 16.79
CA ILE A 189 -7.80 -6.40 16.63
C ILE A 189 -8.78 -7.55 16.71
N THR A 190 -9.67 -7.45 17.67
CA THR A 190 -10.71 -8.44 17.95
C THR A 190 -12.07 -7.78 17.80
N ASP A 191 -12.88 -8.29 16.86
CA ASP A 191 -14.22 -7.80 16.56
C ASP A 191 -15.27 -8.88 16.90
N GLY A 192 -16.32 -8.46 17.62
CA GLY A 192 -17.64 -9.09 17.53
C GLY A 192 -18.06 -10.06 18.64
N ALA A 193 -19.35 -10.40 18.58
CA ALA A 193 -19.98 -11.52 19.29
C ALA A 193 -19.99 -12.77 18.38
N THR A 194 -19.76 -13.93 18.98
CA THR A 194 -19.59 -15.29 18.41
C THR A 194 -20.06 -15.54 16.96
N PRO A 195 -19.19 -16.03 16.05
CA PRO A 195 -17.77 -16.30 16.26
C PRO A 195 -16.98 -14.98 16.28
N THR A 196 -16.22 -14.79 17.34
CA THR A 196 -15.27 -13.69 17.47
C THR A 196 -14.24 -13.77 16.34
N TRP A 197 -13.95 -12.65 15.69
CA TRP A 197 -12.90 -12.55 14.69
C TRP A 197 -11.70 -11.82 15.29
N SER A 198 -10.50 -12.36 15.10
CA SER A 198 -9.27 -11.69 15.50
C SER A 198 -8.28 -11.61 14.33
N ARG A 199 -7.52 -10.52 14.28
CA ARG A 199 -6.43 -10.33 13.32
C ARG A 199 -5.26 -9.64 13.99
N LEU A 200 -4.05 -10.04 13.61
CA LEU A 200 -2.81 -9.37 13.99
C LEU A 200 -2.28 -8.53 12.83
N ARG A 201 -1.68 -7.40 13.17
CA ARG A 201 -0.95 -6.57 12.24
C ARG A 201 0.33 -6.05 12.89
N GLY A 202 1.45 -6.26 12.22
CA GLY A 202 2.74 -5.70 12.57
C GLY A 202 3.26 -4.80 11.47
N VAL A 203 3.79 -3.65 11.82
CA VAL A 203 4.45 -2.74 10.88
C VAL A 203 5.77 -2.30 11.47
N LEU A 204 6.83 -2.44 10.70
CA LEU A 204 8.13 -1.82 10.95
C LEU A 204 8.44 -0.92 9.76
N ILE A 205 8.71 0.37 10.01
CA ILE A 205 9.10 1.33 8.98
C ILE A 205 10.49 1.83 9.29
N ASP A 206 11.39 1.71 8.31
CA ASP A 206 12.79 2.12 8.42
C ASP A 206 13.22 2.86 7.15
N GLY A 207 13.27 4.20 7.20
CA GLY A 207 13.87 5.00 6.13
C GLY A 207 13.32 4.78 4.71
N GLY A 208 12.02 4.45 4.56
CA GLY A 208 11.38 4.16 3.27
C GLY A 208 11.32 2.68 2.90
N ARG A 209 11.92 1.81 3.71
CA ARG A 209 11.75 0.36 3.70
C ARG A 209 10.80 -0.05 4.81
N GLY A 210 10.35 -1.31 4.77
CA GLY A 210 9.57 -1.81 5.88
C GLY A 210 9.25 -3.28 5.83
N ALA A 211 8.69 -3.73 6.96
CA ALA A 211 8.11 -5.05 7.12
C ALA A 211 6.65 -4.93 7.55
N LEU A 212 5.82 -5.79 6.98
CA LEU A 212 4.40 -5.92 7.32
C LEU A 212 4.12 -7.37 7.68
N VAL A 213 3.71 -7.59 8.93
CA VAL A 213 3.13 -8.86 9.37
C VAL A 213 1.62 -8.72 9.33
N THR A 214 0.93 -9.69 8.73
CA THR A 214 -0.52 -9.84 8.83
C THR A 214 -0.83 -11.28 9.24
N ALA A 215 -1.66 -11.47 10.26
CA ALA A 215 -2.14 -12.79 10.61
C ALA A 215 -3.63 -12.79 10.94
N ASN A 216 -4.28 -13.90 10.64
CA ASN A 216 -5.65 -14.20 11.01
C ASN A 216 -5.77 -15.73 11.21
N ARG A 217 -7.00 -16.24 11.28
CA ARG A 217 -7.25 -17.68 11.39
C ARG A 217 -6.67 -18.53 10.25
N ASP A 218 -6.44 -17.93 9.07
CA ASP A 218 -6.02 -18.63 7.86
C ASP A 218 -4.48 -18.72 7.76
N GLY A 219 -3.75 -18.03 8.66
CA GLY A 219 -2.29 -18.08 8.75
C GLY A 219 -1.66 -16.69 8.95
N ALA A 220 -0.33 -16.66 8.92
CA ALA A 220 0.45 -15.44 9.07
C ALA A 220 1.42 -15.26 7.89
N ARG A 221 1.55 -14.01 7.44
CA ARG A 221 2.44 -13.61 6.35
C ARG A 221 3.32 -12.46 6.78
N LEU A 222 4.57 -12.49 6.32
CA LEU A 222 5.53 -11.40 6.44
C LEU A 222 5.91 -10.92 5.03
N ILE A 223 5.69 -9.64 4.80
CA ILE A 223 6.05 -8.93 3.57
C ILE A 223 7.17 -7.96 3.91
N MET A 224 8.24 -7.97 3.14
CA MET A 224 9.38 -7.05 3.27
C MET A 224 9.55 -6.25 1.97
N GLY A 225 9.86 -4.96 2.10
CA GLY A 225 10.12 -4.03 0.99
C GLY A 225 11.15 -2.97 1.34
#